data_AF-A0A832CJQ6-F1
#
_entry.id   AF-A0A832CJQ6-F1
#
_cell.length_a   1.000
_cell.length_b   1.000
_cell.length_c   1.000
_cell.angle_alpha   90.00
_cell.angle_beta   90.00
_cell.angle_gamma   90.00
#
_symmetry.space_group_name_H-M   'P 1'
#
loop_
_entity.id
_entity.type
_entity.pdbx_description
1 polymer ?
#
loop_
_entity_poly.entity_id
_entity_poly.type
_entity_poly.pdbx_seq_one_letter_code
_entity_poly.pdbx_strand_id
1 'polypeptide(L)'
;MGAAHNPRTNGPVWAQHDGPPVDGTYPTSTWEVGQLLRDRHTLVLDASTPPGLYELEVGLYAPDTGTRLRRLDAKDDRAVLLHVRVK
;
A
#
# COMPACT_ATOMS: atom_id res chain seq x y z
N MET A 1 -7.83 11.94 -10.51
CA MET A 1 -7.66 10.50 -10.81
C MET A 1 -6.81 10.39 -12.06
N GLY A 2 -5.74 9.59 -12.02
CA GLY A 2 -4.57 9.70 -12.92
C GLY A 2 -3.71 10.90 -12.52
N ALA A 3 -2.50 10.76 -11.97
CA ALA A 3 -1.36 10.09 -12.58
C ALA A 3 -0.42 9.45 -11.54
N ALA A 4 -0.95 8.69 -10.58
CA ALA A 4 -0.12 7.77 -9.83
C ALA A 4 0.21 6.58 -10.74
N HIS A 5 1.50 6.38 -11.02
CA HIS A 5 2.00 5.22 -11.74
C HIS A 5 2.64 4.29 -10.73
N ASN A 6 2.43 2.98 -10.89
CA ASN A 6 3.16 2.02 -10.09
C ASN A 6 4.62 2.01 -10.61
N PRO A 7 5.62 2.41 -9.80
CA PRO A 7 7.00 2.51 -10.27
C PRO A 7 7.62 1.16 -10.68
N ARG A 8 7.03 0.04 -10.24
CA ARG A 8 7.49 -1.31 -10.59
C ARG A 8 7.04 -1.72 -11.99
N THR A 9 5.79 -1.43 -12.35
CA THR A 9 5.19 -1.87 -13.62
C THR A 9 5.09 -0.74 -14.64
N ASN A 10 5.33 0.50 -14.22
CA ASN A 10 5.05 1.74 -14.95
C ASN A 10 3.57 1.85 -15.40
N GLY A 11 2.68 1.03 -14.84
CA GLY A 11 1.26 1.02 -15.16
C GLY A 11 0.45 2.01 -14.31
N PRO A 12 -0.79 2.31 -14.71
CA PRO A 12 -1.67 3.17 -13.94
C PRO A 12 -2.05 2.53 -12.60
N VAL A 13 -2.12 3.34 -11.54
CA VAL A 13 -2.74 2.98 -10.27
C VAL A 13 -4.22 3.36 -10.31
N TRP A 14 -5.11 2.38 -10.14
CA TRP A 14 -6.56 2.55 -10.25
C TRP A 14 -7.25 2.90 -8.93
N ALA A 15 -6.65 2.53 -7.80
CA ALA A 15 -7.03 3.01 -6.48
C ALA A 15 -5.83 2.95 -5.56
N GLN A 16 -5.76 3.89 -4.63
CA GLN A 16 -4.73 3.95 -3.60
C GLN A 16 -5.31 4.61 -2.36
N HIS A 17 -4.78 4.20 -1.22
CA HIS A 17 -4.91 4.92 0.03
C HIS A 17 -3.52 4.97 0.67
N ASP A 18 -3.16 6.12 1.21
CA ASP A 18 -1.91 6.33 1.91
C ASP A 18 -2.17 7.10 3.19
N GLY A 19 -1.45 6.76 4.25
CA GLY A 19 -1.67 7.32 5.56
C GLY A 19 -0.80 6.68 6.63
N PRO A 20 -0.70 7.32 7.81
CA PRO A 20 0.00 6.74 8.94
C PRO A 20 -0.70 5.43 9.37
N PRO A 21 0.07 4.44 9.85
CA PRO A 21 -0.53 3.20 10.35
C PRO A 21 -1.58 3.44 11.43
N VAL A 22 -2.66 2.65 11.40
CA VAL A 22 -3.79 2.74 12.34
C VAL A 22 -4.37 4.16 12.41
N ASP A 23 -4.48 4.82 11.26
CA ASP A 23 -4.92 6.22 11.09
C ASP A 23 -4.15 7.21 11.99
N GLY A 24 -2.91 6.87 12.35
CA GLY A 24 -2.04 7.70 13.21
C GLY A 24 -2.38 7.65 14.70
N THR A 25 -3.36 6.83 15.10
CA THR A 25 -3.78 6.71 16.51
C THR A 25 -2.86 5.82 17.35
N TYR A 26 -1.95 5.07 16.71
CA TYR A 26 -1.01 4.17 17.38
C TYR A 26 0.40 4.27 16.76
N PRO A 27 1.27 5.16 17.29
CA PRO A 27 2.57 5.48 16.71
C PRO A 27 3.49 4.26 16.55
N THR A 28 4.22 4.19 15.43
CA THR A 28 5.14 3.06 15.14
C THR A 28 6.31 2.95 16.10
N SER A 29 6.62 4.00 16.87
CA SER A 29 7.66 3.98 17.92
C SER A 29 7.25 3.20 19.17
N THR A 30 5.97 2.88 19.35
CA THR A 30 5.48 2.10 20.50
C THR A 30 5.23 0.64 20.15
N TRP A 31 5.55 0.22 18.92
CA TRP A 31 5.27 -1.13 18.46
C TRP A 31 6.30 -2.11 19.03
N GLU A 32 5.82 -3.32 19.33
CA GLU A 32 6.68 -4.43 19.72
C GLU A 32 6.92 -5.38 18.54
N VAL A 33 8.11 -6.00 18.50
CA VAL A 33 8.43 -6.98 17.45
C VAL A 33 7.47 -8.18 17.56
N GLY A 34 6.83 -8.52 16.45
CA GLY A 34 5.85 -9.61 16.38
C GLY A 34 4.42 -9.23 16.80
N GLN A 35 4.19 -7.98 17.21
CA GLN A 35 2.86 -7.48 17.52
C GLN A 35 1.96 -7.49 16.27
N LEU A 36 0.74 -8.01 16.42
CA LEU A 36 -0.28 -7.97 15.37
C LEU A 36 -1.17 -6.74 15.57
N LEU A 37 -1.20 -5.86 14.57
CA LEU A 37 -2.04 -4.68 14.55
C LEU A 37 -3.04 -4.76 13.40
N ARG A 38 -4.28 -4.34 13.68
CA ARG A 38 -5.31 -4.22 12.64
C ARG A 38 -5.30 -2.80 12.10
N ASP A 39 -4.92 -2.66 10.85
CA ASP A 39 -4.95 -1.41 10.11
C ASP A 39 -5.96 -1.52 8.95
N ARG A 40 -6.81 -0.50 8.78
CA ARG A 40 -7.90 -0.55 7.80
C ARG A 40 -7.71 0.55 6.78
N HIS A 41 -7.53 0.16 5.52
CA HIS A 41 -7.50 1.09 4.39
C HIS A 41 -8.67 0.82 3.45
N THR A 42 -9.35 1.89 3.05
CA THR A 42 -10.45 1.82 2.08
C THR A 42 -9.94 2.26 0.73
N LEU A 43 -10.03 1.38 -0.27
CA LEU A 43 -9.72 1.69 -1.65
C LEU A 43 -11.03 1.93 -2.41
N VAL A 44 -11.21 3.16 -2.88
CA VAL A 44 -12.36 3.52 -3.72
C VAL A 44 -11.95 3.34 -5.18
N LEU A 45 -12.61 2.40 -5.86
CA LEU A 45 -12.40 2.16 -7.29
C LEU A 45 -13.20 3.18 -8.11
N ASP A 46 -12.57 3.74 -9.14
CA ASP A 46 -13.27 4.55 -10.13
C ASP A 46 -14.23 3.67 -10.94
N ALA A 47 -15.40 4.20 -11.32
CA ALA A 47 -16.36 3.49 -12.15
C ALA A 47 -15.80 3.14 -13.55
N SER A 48 -14.77 3.84 -14.00
CA SER A 48 -14.03 3.57 -15.23
C SER A 48 -12.88 2.56 -15.06
N THR A 49 -12.69 2.00 -13.86
CA THR A 49 -11.68 0.95 -13.64
C THR A 49 -11.95 -0.23 -14.57
N PRO A 50 -11.03 -0.58 -15.47
CA PRO A 50 -11.24 -1.68 -16.40
C PRO A 50 -11.51 -3.00 -15.67
N PRO A 51 -12.39 -3.87 -16.20
CA PRO A 51 -12.49 -5.23 -15.73
C PRO A 51 -11.14 -5.95 -15.91
N GLY A 52 -10.70 -6.70 -14.92
CA GLY A 52 -9.37 -7.27 -14.95
C GLY A 52 -8.89 -7.87 -13.64
N LEU A 53 -7.67 -8.40 -13.67
CA LEU A 53 -6.95 -8.84 -12.48
C LEU A 53 -5.96 -7.76 -12.08
N TYR A 54 -6.04 -7.33 -10.82
CA TYR A 54 -5.22 -6.28 -10.23
C TYR A 54 -4.41 -6.83 -9.07
N GLU A 55 -3.21 -6.31 -8.87
CA GLU A 55 -2.39 -6.61 -7.70
C GLU A 55 -2.62 -5.56 -6.62
N LEU A 56 -2.90 -6.02 -5.40
CA LEU A 56 -2.91 -5.17 -4.22
C LEU A 56 -1.53 -5.21 -3.56
N GLU A 57 -0.89 -4.06 -3.45
CA GLU A 57 0.42 -3.89 -2.82
C GLU A 57 0.33 -3.01 -1.57
N VAL A 58 1.20 -3.28 -0.59
CA VAL A 58 1.40 -2.45 0.60
C VAL A 58 2.89 -2.24 0.86
N GLY A 59 3.26 -1.10 1.41
CA GLY A 59 4.59 -0.91 1.99
C GLY A 59 4.72 0.43 2.67
N LEU A 60 5.76 0.59 3.47
CA LEU A 60 5.99 1.75 4.32
C LEU A 60 7.09 2.65 3.76
N TYR A 61 7.08 3.91 4.17
CA TYR A 61 8.12 4.88 3.86
C TYR A 61 8.33 5.81 5.06
N ALA A 62 9.50 6.44 5.11
CA ALA A 62 9.80 7.48 6.10
C ALA A 62 9.03 8.76 5.72
N PRO A 63 8.09 9.26 6.54
CA PRO A 63 7.14 10.29 6.13
C PRO A 63 7.77 11.67 5.87
N ASP A 64 8.94 11.93 6.45
CA ASP A 64 9.72 13.15 6.30
C ASP A 64 10.44 13.25 4.94
N THR A 65 10.88 12.11 4.41
CA THR A 65 11.70 12.05 3.18
C THR A 65 10.98 11.38 2.01
N GLY A 66 9.89 10.64 2.26
CA GLY A 66 9.27 9.77 1.26
C GLY A 66 10.08 8.51 0.95
N THR A 67 11.19 8.27 1.65
CA THR A 67 12.09 7.14 1.36
C THR A 67 11.43 5.82 1.73
N ARG A 68 11.32 4.90 0.76
CA ARG A 68 10.73 3.57 0.97
C ARG A 68 11.53 2.76 1.99
N LEU A 69 10.83 2.13 2.93
CA LEU A 69 11.44 1.26 3.92
C LEU A 69 11.57 -0.16 3.36
N ARG A 70 12.78 -0.70 3.41
CA ARG A 70 13.04 -2.06 2.96
C ARG A 70 12.44 -3.08 3.93
N ARG A 71 11.83 -4.14 3.40
CA ARG A 71 11.46 -5.31 4.19
C ARG A 71 12.69 -6.11 4.64
N LEU A 72 12.72 -6.51 5.90
CA LEU A 72 13.86 -7.24 6.47
C LEU A 72 13.97 -8.69 5.93
N ASP A 73 12.86 -9.29 5.53
CA ASP A 73 12.75 -10.68 5.04
C ASP A 73 12.82 -10.80 3.51
N ALA A 74 12.90 -9.68 2.79
CA ALA A 74 12.83 -9.65 1.34
C ALA A 74 13.82 -8.64 0.71
N LYS A 75 13.94 -8.71 -0.61
CA LYS A 75 14.71 -7.72 -1.39
C LYS A 75 13.87 -6.50 -1.80
N ASP A 76 12.54 -6.58 -1.74
CA ASP A 76 11.61 -5.51 -2.11
C ASP A 76 11.23 -4.63 -0.89
N ASP A 77 10.74 -3.42 -1.16
CA ASP A 77 10.22 -2.46 -0.17
C ASP A 77 8.71 -2.57 0.04
N ARG A 78 8.04 -3.44 -0.73
CA ARG A 78 6.60 -3.66 -0.70
C ARG A 78 6.26 -5.15 -0.61
N ALA A 79 5.02 -5.44 -0.28
CA ALA A 79 4.44 -6.78 -0.30
C ALA A 79 3.21 -6.79 -1.19
N VAL A 80 3.09 -7.78 -2.07
CA VAL A 80 1.83 -8.09 -2.74
C VAL A 80 0.97 -8.88 -1.75
N LEU A 81 -0.20 -8.33 -1.41
CA LEU A 81 -1.13 -8.97 -0.48
C LEU A 81 -1.98 -10.03 -1.19
N LEU A 82 -2.55 -9.68 -2.34
CA LEU A 82 -3.44 -10.55 -3.11
C LEU A 82 -3.73 -9.99 -4.51
N HIS A 83 -4.28 -10.84 -5.38
CA HIS A 83 -4.84 -10.45 -6.66
C HIS A 83 -6.36 -10.25 -6.55
N VAL A 84 -6.87 -9.09 -6.97
CA VAL A 84 -8.29 -8.72 -6.97
C VAL A 84 -8.84 -8.78 -8.38
N ARG A 85 -9.98 -9.44 -8.57
CA ARG A 85 -10.72 -9.45 -9.84
C ARG A 85 -11.80 -8.36 -9.81
N VAL A 86 -11.68 -7.37 -10.70
CA VAL A 86 -12.75 -6.41 -11.03
C VAL A 86 -13.56 -6.97 -12.19
N LYS A 87 -14.89 -6.91 -12.11
CA LYS A 87 -15.83 -7.40 -13.12
C LYS A 87 -16.53 -6.26 -13.81
#